data_AF-A0A5B0NDY7-F1
#
_entry.id   AF-A0A5B0NDY7-F1
#
_cell.length_a   1.000
_cell.length_b   1.000
_cell.length_c   1.000
_cell.angle_alpha   90.00
_cell.angle_beta   90.00
_cell.angle_gamma   90.00
#
_symmetry.space_group_name_H-M   'P 1'
#
loop_
_entity.id
_entity.type
_entity.pdbx_description
1 polymer ?
#
loop_
_entity_poly.entity_id
_entity_poly.type
_entity_poly.pdbx_seq_one_letter_code
_entity_poly.pdbx_strand_id
1 'polypeptide(L)'
;MVQVSHSSSPSPSTLSTAFTPIKEMDDAIIKLGSGTFGRVLTTTYVPYAFKAVRRTRNIPILKAEFRWTQAVHNALKDHDCIGAPSAVAFIDGADPATLVNIPELFTEDLLEGCDQEVTSVLISDRVYPIPRNLRNKIVDMFCPEAVKSNIRSKSFIARIYLGRQEIHGRTAPQRFFSTYNFALTETKARKLHLPVEEYATTMGFLLARLHFIVGTDGRDLEIVLGMANDSLKPKIHVIDCNQFRTFSGAADEVPNLVDAVITNDPYFPRQGILLGGMIDSYIAEVEAIAAPNKTADILTVAHDFVTQLRFALDVSSAL
;
A
#
# COMPACT_ATOMS: atom_id res chain seq x y z
N MET A 1 19.82 30.52 -83.71
CA MET A 1 18.48 31.12 -83.77
C MET A 1 17.45 29.99 -83.74
N VAL A 2 17.04 29.56 -82.55
CA VAL A 2 15.76 28.87 -82.27
C VAL A 2 15.43 29.20 -80.81
N GLN A 3 14.40 30.01 -80.60
CA GLN A 3 13.84 30.38 -79.30
C GLN A 3 12.61 29.48 -79.07
N VAL A 4 12.53 28.78 -77.94
CA VAL A 4 11.32 28.05 -77.52
C VAL A 4 10.90 28.57 -76.15
N SER A 5 9.64 28.97 -76.10
CA SER A 5 8.91 29.60 -75.01
C SER A 5 8.68 28.68 -73.80
N HIS A 6 8.72 29.28 -72.61
CA HIS A 6 8.46 28.65 -71.32
C HIS A 6 6.98 28.31 -71.09
N SER A 7 6.72 27.07 -70.66
CA SER A 7 5.49 26.64 -70.01
C SER A 7 5.72 26.52 -68.50
N SER A 8 4.81 27.11 -67.74
CA SER A 8 4.82 27.20 -66.28
C SER A 8 4.28 25.93 -65.61
N SER A 9 5.13 25.28 -64.82
CA SER A 9 4.79 24.15 -63.94
C SER A 9 4.38 24.64 -62.53
N PRO A 10 3.43 23.98 -61.86
CA PRO A 10 2.90 24.44 -60.56
C PRO A 10 3.84 24.10 -59.40
N SER A 11 3.90 25.02 -58.44
CA SER A 11 4.70 24.96 -57.22
C SER A 11 4.21 23.86 -56.27
N PRO A 12 5.11 23.12 -55.60
CA PRO A 12 4.73 22.12 -54.61
C PRO A 12 4.25 22.81 -53.33
N SER A 13 3.02 22.50 -52.93
CA SER A 13 2.42 22.88 -51.66
C SER A 13 3.18 22.26 -50.49
N THR A 14 3.85 23.10 -49.70
CA THR A 14 4.46 22.74 -48.42
C THR A 14 3.37 22.45 -47.40
N LEU A 15 3.05 21.17 -47.20
CA LEU A 15 2.35 20.68 -46.01
C LEU A 15 3.30 20.83 -44.82
N SER A 16 3.21 21.98 -44.14
CA SER A 16 3.75 22.15 -42.80
C SER A 16 2.91 21.32 -41.83
N THR A 17 3.31 20.07 -41.60
CA THR A 17 2.88 19.32 -40.42
C THR A 17 3.54 19.96 -39.22
N ALA A 18 2.84 20.93 -38.63
CA ALA A 18 3.15 21.42 -37.30
C ALA A 18 3.03 20.24 -36.33
N PHE A 19 4.15 19.61 -36.01
CA PHE A 19 4.25 18.74 -34.84
C PHE A 19 3.87 19.61 -33.65
N THR A 20 2.67 19.37 -33.11
CA THR A 20 2.32 19.88 -31.80
C THR A 20 3.33 19.26 -30.83
N PRO A 21 4.11 20.05 -30.06
CA PRO A 21 5.00 19.47 -29.08
C PRO A 21 4.15 18.58 -28.19
N ILE A 22 4.55 17.32 -28.04
CA ILE A 22 4.06 16.49 -26.95
C ILE A 22 4.33 17.34 -25.71
N LYS A 23 3.26 17.78 -25.04
CA LYS A 23 3.36 18.54 -23.79
C LYS A 23 4.28 17.71 -22.91
N GLU A 24 5.50 18.20 -22.65
CA GLU A 24 6.41 17.58 -21.69
C GLU A 24 5.56 17.28 -20.46
N MET A 25 5.46 16.01 -20.08
CA MET A 25 4.82 15.67 -18.82
C MET A 25 5.74 16.26 -17.76
N ASP A 26 5.40 17.45 -17.26
CA ASP A 26 6.13 18.11 -16.19
C ASP A 26 6.45 17.05 -15.11
N ASP A 27 7.72 16.99 -14.70
CA ASP A 27 8.23 16.07 -13.68
C ASP A 27 7.52 16.37 -12.36
N ALA A 28 6.37 15.73 -12.15
CA ALA A 28 5.52 16.01 -11.02
C ALA A 28 5.94 15.13 -9.85
N ILE A 29 6.51 15.76 -8.82
CA ILE A 29 6.69 15.15 -7.50
C ILE A 29 5.31 15.00 -6.87
N ILE A 30 4.97 13.78 -6.48
CA ILE A 30 3.69 13.43 -5.89
C ILE A 30 3.93 13.01 -4.44
N LYS A 31 3.30 13.72 -3.51
CA LYS A 31 3.24 13.31 -2.11
C LYS A 31 2.26 12.15 -1.95
N LEU A 32 2.76 10.98 -1.56
CA LEU A 32 1.96 9.79 -1.29
C LEU A 32 1.46 9.73 0.15
N GLY A 33 2.28 10.18 1.10
CA GLY A 33 1.96 10.10 2.51
C GLY A 33 2.85 10.98 3.37
N SER A 34 2.35 11.35 4.55
CA SER A 34 3.14 12.06 5.56
C SER A 34 2.52 11.87 6.93
N GLY A 35 3.36 11.51 7.91
CA GLY A 35 2.96 11.33 9.29
C GLY A 35 4.07 11.79 10.23
N THR A 36 3.99 11.37 11.50
CA THR A 36 5.00 11.67 12.53
C THR A 36 6.31 10.91 12.31
N PHE A 37 6.24 9.71 11.71
CA PHE A 37 7.42 8.91 11.40
C PHE A 37 8.25 9.51 10.27
N GLY A 38 7.58 9.86 9.17
CA GLY A 38 8.24 10.15 7.91
C GLY A 38 7.30 10.70 6.84
N ARG A 39 7.86 10.82 5.65
CA ARG A 39 7.20 11.30 4.44
C ARG A 39 7.46 10.31 3.31
N VAL A 40 6.46 10.13 2.47
CA VAL A 40 6.52 9.24 1.30
C VAL A 40 6.22 10.05 0.04
N LEU A 41 7.15 10.03 -0.91
CA LEU A 41 7.06 10.72 -2.19
C LEU A 41 7.27 9.73 -3.36
N THR A 42 6.96 10.19 -4.57
CA THR A 42 7.17 9.48 -5.85
C THR A 42 7.15 10.51 -6.98
N THR A 43 7.49 10.11 -8.21
CA THR A 43 7.26 10.95 -9.41
C THR A 43 6.41 10.21 -10.44
N THR A 44 6.12 10.89 -11.55
CA THR A 44 5.46 10.33 -12.74
C THR A 44 6.37 9.48 -13.63
N TYR A 45 7.69 9.57 -13.48
CA TYR A 45 8.66 8.94 -14.39
C TYR A 45 9.42 7.74 -13.80
N VAL A 46 9.43 7.57 -12.47
CA VAL A 46 9.97 6.35 -11.83
C VAL A 46 8.87 5.51 -11.19
N PRO A 47 9.01 4.16 -11.19
CA PRO A 47 8.04 3.25 -10.57
C PRO A 47 8.23 3.12 -9.05
N TYR A 48 8.94 4.05 -8.40
CA TYR A 48 9.38 3.93 -7.01
C TYR A 48 8.64 4.86 -6.05
N ALA A 49 8.56 4.42 -4.80
CA ALA A 49 8.21 5.23 -3.65
C ALA A 49 9.46 5.47 -2.79
N PHE A 50 9.59 6.70 -2.28
CA PHE A 50 10.72 7.14 -1.47
C PHE A 50 10.20 7.53 -0.09
N LYS A 51 10.63 6.81 0.96
CA LYS A 51 10.25 7.07 2.35
C LYS A 51 11.44 7.61 3.12
N ALA A 52 11.32 8.85 3.60
CA ALA A 52 12.30 9.49 4.47
C ALA A 52 11.75 9.65 5.88
N VAL A 53 12.61 9.54 6.90
CA VAL A 53 12.22 9.78 8.29
C VAL A 53 12.29 11.27 8.64
N ARG A 54 11.38 11.72 9.52
CA ARG A 54 11.41 13.10 10.04
C ARG A 54 12.52 13.37 11.04
N ARG A 55 13.02 12.32 11.68
CA ARG A 55 14.02 12.39 12.76
C ARG A 55 15.04 11.28 12.58
N THR A 56 16.32 11.62 12.67
CA THR A 56 17.44 10.67 12.51
C THR A 56 17.40 9.52 13.51
N ARG A 57 16.84 9.72 14.71
CA ARG A 57 16.61 8.64 15.69
C ARG A 57 15.73 7.49 15.17
N ASN A 58 14.93 7.73 14.12
CA ASN A 58 14.08 6.72 13.48
C ASN A 58 14.79 5.98 12.34
N ILE A 59 16.03 6.34 11.98
CA ILE A 59 16.81 5.66 10.92
C ILE A 59 16.94 4.15 11.20
N PRO A 60 17.22 3.68 12.43
CA PRO A 60 17.25 2.24 12.71
C PRO A 60 15.91 1.54 12.43
N ILE A 61 14.79 2.23 12.70
CA ILE A 61 13.44 1.72 12.42
C ILE A 61 13.21 1.65 10.91
N LEU A 62 13.59 2.68 10.14
CA LEU A 62 13.50 2.67 8.67
C LEU A 62 14.36 1.56 8.05
N LYS A 63 15.55 1.30 8.64
CA LYS A 63 16.45 0.22 8.21
C LYS A 63 15.87 -1.16 8.52
N ALA A 64 15.15 -1.31 9.63
CA ALA A 64 14.39 -2.52 9.92
C ALA A 64 13.21 -2.68 8.94
N GLU A 65 12.46 -1.60 8.68
CA GLU A 65 11.38 -1.59 7.70
C GLU A 65 11.84 -2.01 6.29
N PHE A 66 13.02 -1.58 5.85
CA PHE A 66 13.62 -2.01 4.58
C PHE A 66 13.73 -3.56 4.51
N ARG A 67 14.22 -4.18 5.60
CA ARG A 67 14.35 -5.63 5.69
C ARG A 67 12.99 -6.32 5.74
N TRP A 68 12.05 -5.79 6.53
CA TRP A 68 10.71 -6.35 6.64
C TRP A 68 9.94 -6.26 5.34
N THR A 69 10.00 -5.11 4.66
CA THR A 69 9.39 -4.91 3.34
C THR A 69 9.87 -5.97 2.35
N GLN A 70 11.19 -6.21 2.28
CA GLN A 70 11.73 -7.25 1.39
C GLN A 70 11.31 -8.66 1.80
N ALA A 71 11.28 -8.97 3.10
CA ALA A 71 10.87 -10.28 3.59
C ALA A 71 9.39 -10.55 3.28
N VAL A 72 8.51 -9.56 3.49
CA VAL A 72 7.09 -9.63 3.14
C VAL A 72 6.91 -9.76 1.63
N HIS A 73 7.63 -8.98 0.83
CA HIS A 73 7.61 -9.14 -0.63
C HIS A 73 7.95 -10.57 -1.06
N ASN A 74 9.06 -11.12 -0.55
CA ASN A 74 9.47 -12.48 -0.87
C ASN A 74 8.44 -13.53 -0.43
N ALA A 75 7.76 -13.31 0.69
CA ALA A 75 6.71 -14.20 1.17
C ALA A 75 5.43 -14.16 0.32
N LEU A 76 5.20 -13.10 -0.46
CA LEU A 76 3.95 -12.85 -1.19
C LEU A 76 4.09 -12.82 -2.72
N LYS A 77 5.31 -12.67 -3.27
CA LYS A 77 5.53 -12.39 -4.71
C LYS A 77 4.96 -13.43 -5.68
N ASP A 78 4.83 -14.68 -5.25
CA ASP A 78 4.35 -15.80 -6.08
C ASP A 78 2.82 -16.01 -5.94
N HIS A 79 2.11 -15.08 -5.28
CA HIS A 79 0.68 -15.16 -5.01
C HIS A 79 -0.08 -13.99 -5.65
N ASP A 80 -1.07 -14.30 -6.49
CA ASP A 80 -1.81 -13.28 -7.23
C ASP A 80 -2.80 -12.48 -6.38
N CYS A 81 -3.31 -13.06 -5.29
CA CYS A 81 -4.36 -12.46 -4.46
C CYS A 81 -3.91 -11.22 -3.65
N ILE A 82 -2.60 -11.10 -3.40
CA ILE A 82 -2.01 -10.05 -2.58
C ILE A 82 -0.66 -9.61 -3.15
N GLY A 83 -0.11 -8.50 -2.67
CA GLY A 83 1.26 -8.10 -2.97
C GLY A 83 1.87 -7.26 -1.86
N ALA A 84 3.17 -7.04 -1.97
CA ALA A 84 3.90 -6.04 -1.20
C ALA A 84 5.00 -5.43 -2.09
N PRO A 85 5.33 -4.14 -1.90
CA PRO A 85 6.50 -3.54 -2.54
C PRO A 85 7.77 -4.34 -2.32
N SER A 86 8.62 -4.50 -3.35
CA SER A 86 10.00 -4.92 -3.09
C SER A 86 10.79 -3.75 -2.47
N ALA A 87 11.78 -4.06 -1.64
CA ALA A 87 12.67 -3.04 -1.10
C ALA A 87 13.88 -2.91 -2.05
N VAL A 88 13.90 -1.83 -2.84
CA VAL A 88 14.82 -1.65 -3.95
C VAL A 88 16.19 -1.20 -3.47
N ALA A 89 16.24 -0.20 -2.59
CA ALA A 89 17.49 0.33 -2.05
C ALA A 89 17.26 1.06 -0.72
N PHE A 90 18.35 1.25 0.02
CA PHE A 90 18.39 2.07 1.21
C PHE A 90 19.56 3.05 1.10
N ILE A 91 19.26 4.34 1.19
CA ILE A 91 20.24 5.42 1.16
C ILE A 91 20.51 5.85 2.60
N ASP A 92 21.77 5.81 3.01
CA ASP A 92 22.18 6.25 4.35
C ASP A 92 22.45 7.75 4.34
N GLY A 93 21.63 8.52 5.07
CA GLY A 93 21.80 9.96 5.18
C GLY A 93 23.09 10.40 5.89
N ALA A 94 23.80 9.48 6.55
CA ALA A 94 25.11 9.73 7.10
C ALA A 94 26.24 9.71 6.05
N ASP A 95 25.97 9.26 4.82
CA ASP A 95 26.90 9.27 3.70
C ASP A 95 26.53 10.37 2.68
N PRO A 96 27.20 11.54 2.71
CA PRO A 96 26.91 12.65 1.84
C PRO A 96 26.99 12.30 0.34
N ALA A 97 27.84 11.34 -0.04
CA ALA A 97 27.99 10.94 -1.43
C ALA A 97 26.76 10.18 -1.96
N THR A 98 26.00 9.53 -1.07
CA THR A 98 24.79 8.77 -1.45
C THR A 98 23.54 9.64 -1.52
N LEU A 99 23.48 10.73 -0.77
CA LEU A 99 22.38 11.70 -0.82
C LEU A 99 22.36 12.49 -2.13
N VAL A 100 23.52 12.77 -2.72
CA VAL A 100 23.64 13.44 -4.04
C VAL A 100 23.00 12.63 -5.17
N ASN A 101 22.86 11.30 -4.98
CA ASN A 101 22.22 10.43 -5.99
C ASN A 101 20.68 10.41 -5.90
N ILE A 102 20.10 11.05 -4.88
CA ILE A 102 18.67 11.34 -4.88
C ILE A 102 18.46 12.54 -5.81
N PRO A 103 17.47 12.52 -6.73
CA PRO A 103 17.18 13.70 -7.55
C PRO A 103 17.06 14.93 -6.65
N GLU A 104 17.83 15.99 -6.92
CA GLU A 104 17.94 17.18 -6.05
C GLU A 104 16.57 17.73 -5.63
N LEU A 105 15.61 17.66 -6.56
CA LEU A 105 14.21 18.00 -6.38
C LEU A 105 13.53 17.29 -5.17
N PHE A 106 13.86 16.03 -4.92
CA PHE A 106 13.28 15.30 -3.79
C PHE A 106 13.90 15.68 -2.45
N THR A 107 15.14 16.15 -2.41
CA THR A 107 15.84 16.39 -1.14
C THR A 107 15.12 17.47 -0.32
N GLU A 108 14.75 18.60 -0.93
CA GLU A 108 13.99 19.65 -0.26
C GLU A 108 12.61 19.15 0.21
N ASP A 109 11.88 18.45 -0.66
CA ASP A 109 10.54 17.93 -0.33
C ASP A 109 10.56 16.82 0.72
N LEU A 110 11.58 15.96 0.73
CA LEU A 110 11.78 14.90 1.72
C LEU A 110 12.16 15.50 3.07
N LEU A 111 12.96 16.57 3.06
CA LEU A 111 13.38 17.30 4.26
C LEU A 111 12.31 18.28 4.79
N GLU A 112 11.24 18.56 4.06
CA GLU A 112 10.22 19.51 4.52
C GLU A 112 9.55 19.05 5.84
N GLY A 113 9.82 19.80 6.90
CA GLY A 113 9.38 19.52 8.27
C GLY A 113 10.18 18.42 8.97
N CYS A 114 11.39 18.11 8.47
CA CYS A 114 12.41 17.39 9.21
C CYS A 114 13.16 18.38 10.10
N ASP A 115 13.55 17.93 11.29
CA ASP A 115 14.25 18.77 12.27
C ASP A 115 15.79 18.84 11.97
N GLN A 116 16.23 18.37 10.81
CA GLN A 116 17.64 18.17 10.44
C GLN A 116 17.88 18.38 8.93
N GLU A 117 19.13 18.66 8.56
CA GLU A 117 19.59 18.89 7.17
C GLU A 117 19.85 17.59 6.38
N VAL A 118 19.85 16.43 7.04
CA VAL A 118 20.08 15.12 6.40
C VAL A 118 19.13 14.04 6.94
N THR A 119 18.76 13.09 6.10
CA THR A 119 17.89 11.95 6.46
C THR A 119 18.19 10.72 5.60
N SER A 120 17.90 9.52 6.11
CA SER A 120 18.00 8.27 5.33
C SER A 120 16.70 8.00 4.57
N VAL A 121 16.82 7.32 3.43
CA VAL A 121 15.70 7.07 2.51
C VAL A 121 15.60 5.59 2.18
N LEU A 122 14.40 5.03 2.38
CA LEU A 122 14.00 3.72 1.86
C LEU A 122 13.38 3.91 0.49
N ILE A 123 13.85 3.15 -0.50
CA ILE A 123 13.30 3.10 -1.85
C ILE A 123 12.61 1.76 -2.03
N SER A 124 11.35 1.78 -2.45
CA SER A 124 10.57 0.57 -2.73
C SER A 124 9.77 0.70 -4.01
N ASP A 125 9.28 -0.42 -4.54
CA ASP A 125 8.28 -0.37 -5.60
C ASP A 125 7.02 0.37 -5.13
N ARG A 126 6.43 1.16 -6.02
CA ARG A 126 5.21 1.87 -5.68
C ARG A 126 3.98 0.98 -5.84
N VAL A 127 3.06 1.06 -4.88
CA VAL A 127 1.66 0.65 -5.09
C VAL A 127 0.94 1.73 -5.91
N TYR A 128 0.42 1.34 -7.07
CA TYR A 128 -0.28 2.28 -7.96
C TYR A 128 -1.71 2.54 -7.48
N PRO A 129 -2.25 3.73 -7.77
CA PRO A 129 -3.64 4.08 -7.49
C PRO A 129 -4.63 3.09 -8.10
N ILE A 130 -5.80 2.96 -7.48
CA ILE A 130 -6.90 2.17 -8.04
C ILE A 130 -7.33 2.66 -9.44
N PRO A 131 -7.91 1.78 -10.29
CA PRO A 131 -8.37 2.15 -11.62
C PRO A 131 -9.29 3.38 -11.62
N ARG A 132 -9.18 4.21 -12.66
CA ARG A 132 -9.99 5.42 -12.82
C ARG A 132 -11.50 5.15 -12.70
N ASN A 133 -11.97 4.04 -13.22
CA ASN A 133 -13.39 3.68 -13.14
C ASN A 133 -13.83 3.42 -11.69
N LEU A 134 -13.03 2.68 -10.91
CA LEU A 134 -13.31 2.43 -9.49
C LEU A 134 -13.21 3.73 -8.68
N ARG A 135 -12.21 4.56 -8.99
CA ARG A 135 -12.06 5.88 -8.39
C ARG A 135 -13.29 6.76 -8.62
N ASN A 136 -13.77 6.86 -9.86
CA ASN A 136 -14.96 7.66 -10.19
C ASN A 136 -16.18 7.16 -9.41
N LYS A 137 -16.40 5.84 -9.33
CA LYS A 137 -17.47 5.25 -8.52
C LYS A 137 -17.36 5.64 -7.04
N ILE A 138 -16.17 5.59 -6.46
CA ILE A 138 -15.94 6.02 -5.08
C ILE A 138 -16.29 7.49 -4.90
N VAL A 139 -15.84 8.35 -5.82
CA VAL A 139 -16.12 9.79 -5.76
C VAL A 139 -17.61 10.05 -5.87
N ASP A 140 -18.30 9.40 -6.79
CA ASP A 140 -19.72 9.65 -7.04
C ASP A 140 -20.60 9.19 -5.88
N MET A 141 -20.25 8.05 -5.25
CA MET A 141 -21.04 7.47 -4.15
C MET A 141 -20.71 8.01 -2.76
N PHE A 142 -19.46 8.41 -2.51
CA PHE A 142 -19.00 8.69 -1.14
C PHE A 142 -18.39 10.08 -0.93
N CYS A 143 -18.05 10.82 -1.98
CA CYS A 143 -17.59 12.21 -1.80
C CYS A 143 -18.79 13.17 -1.68
N PRO A 144 -18.73 14.15 -0.75
CA PRO A 144 -19.64 15.29 -0.76
C PRO A 144 -19.56 16.07 -2.07
N GLU A 145 -20.71 16.55 -2.57
CA GLU A 145 -20.82 17.20 -3.89
C GLU A 145 -19.84 18.37 -4.06
N ALA A 146 -19.69 19.19 -3.01
CA ALA A 146 -18.81 20.36 -2.98
C ALA A 146 -17.32 20.06 -3.26
N VAL A 147 -16.87 18.81 -3.11
CA VAL A 147 -15.45 18.44 -3.28
C VAL A 147 -15.20 17.47 -4.44
N LYS A 148 -16.25 16.99 -5.13
CA LYS A 148 -16.13 15.97 -6.19
C LYS A 148 -15.22 16.40 -7.33
N SER A 149 -15.38 17.63 -7.84
CA SER A 149 -14.59 18.16 -8.96
C SER A 149 -13.09 18.16 -8.66
N ASN A 150 -12.72 18.58 -7.45
CA ASN A 150 -11.33 18.67 -6.99
C ASN A 150 -10.68 17.31 -6.72
N ILE A 151 -11.49 16.29 -6.38
CA ILE A 151 -10.99 14.95 -6.02
C ILE A 151 -10.91 14.03 -7.24
N ARG A 152 -11.79 14.21 -8.24
CA ARG A 152 -11.91 13.29 -9.38
C ARG A 152 -10.60 13.15 -10.18
N SER A 153 -9.79 14.21 -10.24
CA SER A 153 -8.47 14.23 -10.88
C SER A 153 -7.35 13.67 -10.00
N LYS A 154 -7.56 13.50 -8.69
CA LYS A 154 -6.53 13.03 -7.76
C LYS A 154 -6.43 11.52 -7.75
N SER A 155 -5.22 11.01 -7.91
CA SER A 155 -4.88 9.61 -7.73
C SER A 155 -4.96 9.21 -6.26
N PHE A 156 -5.49 8.02 -5.95
CA PHE A 156 -5.39 7.46 -4.61
C PHE A 156 -5.44 5.94 -4.52
N ILE A 157 -4.96 5.45 -3.38
CA ILE A 157 -5.15 4.09 -2.86
C ILE A 157 -6.27 4.11 -1.81
N ALA A 158 -6.88 2.96 -1.51
CA ALA A 158 -7.95 2.87 -0.51
C ALA A 158 -7.54 1.90 0.60
N ARG A 159 -7.63 2.31 1.87
CA ARG A 159 -7.32 1.44 3.03
C ARG A 159 -8.52 0.55 3.33
N ILE A 160 -8.32 -0.77 3.38
CA ILE A 160 -9.40 -1.76 3.49
C ILE A 160 -9.68 -2.07 4.96
N TYR A 161 -10.82 -1.61 5.47
CA TYR A 161 -11.20 -1.77 6.87
C TYR A 161 -12.38 -2.73 7.04
N LEU A 162 -12.13 -4.05 7.03
CA LEU A 162 -13.19 -5.06 7.21
C LEU A 162 -13.60 -5.24 8.68
N GLY A 163 -12.77 -4.83 9.62
CA GLY A 163 -13.08 -4.85 11.05
C GLY A 163 -13.82 -3.62 11.56
N ARG A 164 -13.93 -2.57 10.71
CA ARG A 164 -14.51 -1.30 11.13
C ARG A 164 -16.03 -1.31 10.95
N GLN A 165 -16.74 -1.27 12.06
CA GLN A 165 -18.18 -1.03 12.04
C GLN A 165 -18.48 0.42 11.61
N GLU A 166 -19.44 0.59 10.70
CA GLU A 166 -19.96 1.91 10.38
C GLU A 166 -20.91 2.38 11.50
N ILE A 167 -20.53 3.48 12.17
CA ILE A 167 -21.44 4.18 13.08
C ILE A 167 -22.46 4.92 12.21
N HIS A 168 -23.67 4.38 12.13
CA HIS A 168 -24.79 4.98 11.40
C HIS A 168 -25.02 6.42 11.89
N GLY A 169 -25.19 7.36 10.95
CA GLY A 169 -25.46 8.76 11.25
C GLY A 169 -24.25 9.68 11.41
N ARG A 170 -23.01 9.17 11.38
CA ARG A 170 -21.80 10.01 11.31
C ARG A 170 -21.26 10.07 9.89
N THR A 171 -21.70 11.06 9.11
CA THR A 171 -20.99 11.45 7.90
C THR A 171 -19.64 12.04 8.33
N ALA A 172 -18.53 11.45 7.88
CA ALA A 172 -17.21 12.03 8.14
C ALA A 172 -17.21 13.50 7.67
N PRO A 173 -16.88 14.49 8.54
CA PRO A 173 -16.85 15.89 8.14
C PRO A 173 -15.98 16.08 6.89
N GLN A 174 -16.35 17.01 5.99
CA GLN A 174 -15.65 17.25 4.70
C GLN A 174 -14.11 17.31 4.80
N ARG A 175 -13.60 17.83 5.93
CA ARG A 175 -12.17 17.94 6.27
C ARG A 175 -11.42 16.60 6.44
N PHE A 176 -12.12 15.48 6.56
CA PHE A 176 -11.51 14.15 6.72
C PHE A 176 -11.52 13.31 5.44
N PHE A 177 -12.00 13.86 4.31
CA PHE A 177 -11.88 13.18 3.03
C PHE A 177 -10.45 13.36 2.48
N SER A 178 -9.55 12.45 2.86
CA SER A 178 -8.24 12.33 2.23
C SER A 178 -8.35 11.38 1.06
N THR A 179 -7.93 11.84 -0.13
CA THR A 179 -7.84 10.96 -1.29
C THR A 179 -6.85 9.84 -0.99
N TYR A 180 -5.67 10.15 -0.48
CA TYR A 180 -4.61 9.17 -0.20
C TYR A 180 -4.94 8.12 0.89
N ASN A 181 -5.93 8.39 1.75
CA ASN A 181 -6.36 7.52 2.85
C ASN A 181 -7.87 7.28 2.84
N PHE A 182 -8.45 6.95 1.67
CA PHE A 182 -9.87 6.63 1.61
C PHE A 182 -10.15 5.35 2.40
N ALA A 183 -10.88 5.48 3.51
CA ALA A 183 -11.31 4.35 4.33
C ALA A 183 -12.42 3.55 3.64
N LEU A 184 -12.05 2.40 3.07
CA LEU A 184 -12.91 1.44 2.41
C LEU A 184 -13.37 0.37 3.41
N THR A 185 -14.47 0.67 4.11
CA THR A 185 -15.13 -0.26 5.03
C THR A 185 -15.81 -1.40 4.28
N GLU A 186 -16.15 -2.49 4.98
CA GLU A 186 -16.94 -3.60 4.41
C GLU A 186 -18.19 -3.07 3.70
N THR A 187 -18.96 -2.19 4.35
CA THR A 187 -20.20 -1.64 3.78
C THR A 187 -19.96 -0.90 2.46
N LYS A 188 -18.90 -0.08 2.39
CA LYS A 188 -18.54 0.64 1.15
C LYS A 188 -18.04 -0.31 0.08
N ALA A 189 -17.22 -1.30 0.44
CA ALA A 189 -16.70 -2.29 -0.49
C ALA A 189 -17.83 -3.13 -1.12
N ARG A 190 -18.82 -3.54 -0.33
CA ARG A 190 -20.03 -4.21 -0.84
C ARG A 190 -20.83 -3.33 -1.81
N LYS A 191 -21.03 -2.05 -1.49
CA LYS A 191 -21.69 -1.08 -2.40
C LYS A 191 -20.92 -0.86 -3.71
N LEU A 192 -19.61 -1.03 -3.69
CA LEU A 192 -18.76 -0.98 -4.88
C LEU A 192 -18.72 -2.32 -5.65
N HIS A 193 -19.37 -3.36 -5.16
CA HIS A 193 -19.31 -4.73 -5.66
C HIS A 193 -17.88 -5.30 -5.69
N LEU A 194 -17.09 -4.99 -4.66
CA LEU A 194 -15.77 -5.58 -4.45
C LEU A 194 -15.89 -6.94 -3.75
N PRO A 195 -14.97 -7.89 -4.00
CA PRO A 195 -15.03 -9.25 -3.45
C PRO A 195 -14.55 -9.29 -2.00
N VAL A 196 -15.38 -8.81 -1.07
CA VAL A 196 -15.00 -8.67 0.35
C VAL A 196 -14.74 -10.00 1.05
N GLU A 197 -15.39 -11.08 0.63
CA GLU A 197 -15.12 -12.44 1.10
C GLU A 197 -13.72 -12.89 0.70
N GLU A 198 -13.31 -12.67 -0.55
CA GLU A 198 -11.94 -12.98 -1.01
C GLU A 198 -10.90 -12.15 -0.28
N TYR A 199 -11.21 -10.88 0.03
CA TYR A 199 -10.34 -10.01 0.82
C TYR A 199 -10.14 -10.54 2.25
N ALA A 200 -11.21 -11.01 2.90
CA ALA A 200 -11.11 -11.61 4.22
C ALA A 200 -10.25 -12.89 4.22
N THR A 201 -10.48 -13.79 3.27
CA THR A 201 -9.64 -14.99 3.06
C THR A 201 -8.17 -14.59 2.84
N THR A 202 -7.93 -13.60 1.98
CA THR A 202 -6.59 -13.08 1.68
C THR A 202 -5.88 -12.51 2.91
N MET A 203 -6.61 -11.88 3.84
CA MET A 203 -6.04 -11.40 5.11
C MET A 203 -5.64 -12.57 6.05
N GLY A 204 -6.38 -13.67 6.03
CA GLY A 204 -6.04 -14.90 6.76
C GLY A 204 -4.76 -15.53 6.23
N PHE A 205 -4.69 -15.68 4.91
CA PHE A 205 -3.48 -16.09 4.20
C PHE A 205 -2.28 -15.18 4.57
N LEU A 206 -2.46 -13.86 4.52
CA LEU A 206 -1.42 -12.90 4.90
C LEU A 206 -0.88 -13.15 6.31
N LEU A 207 -1.75 -13.25 7.32
CA LEU A 207 -1.33 -13.46 8.70
C LEU A 207 -0.51 -14.75 8.86
N ALA A 208 -0.91 -15.84 8.19
CA ALA A 208 -0.17 -17.10 8.26
C ALA A 208 1.26 -16.95 7.71
N ARG A 209 1.41 -16.27 6.57
CA ARG A 209 2.72 -15.97 5.97
C ARG A 209 3.56 -15.05 6.87
N LEU A 210 2.95 -14.01 7.45
CA LEU A 210 3.65 -13.11 8.37
C LEU A 210 4.19 -13.86 9.59
N HIS A 211 3.36 -14.68 10.22
CA HIS A 211 3.75 -15.42 11.42
C HIS A 211 4.82 -16.49 11.10
N PHE A 212 4.59 -17.33 10.09
CA PHE A 212 5.40 -18.55 9.93
C PHE A 212 6.39 -18.57 8.77
N ILE A 213 6.35 -17.59 7.87
CA ILE A 213 7.35 -17.45 6.80
C ILE A 213 8.25 -16.24 7.05
N VAL A 214 7.65 -15.10 7.39
CA VAL A 214 8.41 -13.86 7.69
C VAL A 214 8.95 -13.89 9.13
N GLY A 215 8.24 -14.51 10.07
CA GLY A 215 8.62 -14.57 11.48
C GLY A 215 8.34 -13.25 12.20
N THR A 216 7.13 -12.70 12.02
CA THR A 216 6.73 -11.43 12.61
C THR A 216 5.28 -11.42 13.11
N ASP A 217 4.97 -10.52 14.04
CA ASP A 217 3.62 -10.26 14.56
C ASP A 217 2.72 -9.46 13.60
N GLY A 218 3.29 -8.80 12.59
CA GLY A 218 2.53 -7.97 11.66
C GLY A 218 1.96 -6.68 12.27
N ARG A 219 2.57 -6.16 13.35
CA ARG A 219 2.11 -4.96 14.02
C ARG A 219 2.23 -3.71 13.15
N ASP A 220 1.18 -2.87 13.19
CA ASP A 220 1.01 -1.60 12.46
C ASP A 220 1.12 -1.72 10.94
N LEU A 221 0.92 -2.92 10.37
CA LEU A 221 0.84 -3.06 8.91
C LEU A 221 -0.35 -2.25 8.37
N GLU A 222 -0.22 -1.71 7.17
CA GLU A 222 -1.33 -1.10 6.44
C GLU A 222 -1.78 -1.99 5.28
N ILE A 223 -3.09 -2.23 5.18
CA ILE A 223 -3.71 -2.98 4.09
C ILE A 223 -4.44 -2.03 3.13
N VAL A 224 -3.98 -1.98 1.88
CA VAL A 224 -4.50 -1.06 0.86
C VAL A 224 -4.96 -1.79 -0.40
N LEU A 225 -6.01 -1.29 -1.04
CA LEU A 225 -6.40 -1.63 -2.41
C LEU A 225 -5.66 -0.69 -3.37
N GLY A 226 -4.91 -1.28 -4.28
CA GLY A 226 -4.14 -0.57 -5.30
C GLY A 226 -3.87 -1.46 -6.51
N MET A 227 -3.05 -0.99 -7.44
CA MET A 227 -2.58 -1.79 -8.56
C MET A 227 -1.09 -2.09 -8.43
N ALA A 228 -0.69 -3.28 -8.87
CA ALA A 228 0.71 -3.58 -9.18
C ALA A 228 1.10 -2.92 -10.52
N ASN A 229 2.40 -2.81 -10.76
CA ASN A 229 2.91 -2.41 -12.06
C ASN A 229 2.35 -3.36 -13.15
N ASP A 230 1.88 -2.81 -14.26
CA ASP A 230 1.28 -3.55 -15.39
C ASP A 230 0.04 -4.43 -15.09
N SER A 231 -0.60 -4.27 -13.93
CA SER A 231 -1.87 -4.96 -13.64
C SER A 231 -3.09 -4.15 -14.07
N LEU A 232 -4.07 -4.81 -14.69
CA LEU A 232 -5.39 -4.24 -15.01
C LEU A 232 -6.41 -4.41 -13.88
N LYS A 233 -6.13 -5.26 -12.88
CA LYS A 233 -7.02 -5.54 -11.75
C LYS A 233 -6.38 -5.04 -10.45
N PRO A 234 -7.14 -4.28 -9.63
CA PRO A 234 -6.65 -3.90 -8.32
C PRO A 234 -6.63 -5.14 -7.41
N LYS A 235 -5.62 -5.22 -6.55
CA LYS A 235 -5.50 -6.24 -5.50
C LYS A 235 -5.08 -5.62 -4.19
N ILE A 236 -5.10 -6.43 -3.14
CA ILE A 236 -4.65 -6.00 -1.82
C ILE A 236 -3.13 -5.90 -1.83
N HIS A 237 -2.60 -4.83 -1.25
CA HIS A 237 -1.19 -4.65 -0.97
C HIS A 237 -0.98 -4.40 0.52
N VAL A 238 0.14 -4.90 1.04
CA VAL A 238 0.62 -4.60 2.40
C VAL A 238 1.76 -3.61 2.31
N ILE A 239 1.69 -2.55 3.12
CA ILE A 239 2.71 -1.50 3.22
C ILE A 239 2.94 -1.14 4.69
N ASP A 240 3.93 -0.28 4.94
CA ASP A 240 4.27 0.27 6.26
C ASP A 240 4.65 -0.80 7.30
N CYS A 241 5.80 -1.46 7.10
CA CYS A 241 6.29 -2.53 7.98
C CYS A 241 7.22 -2.00 9.09
N ASN A 242 6.98 -0.78 9.57
CA ASN A 242 7.92 -0.08 10.46
C ASN A 242 7.79 -0.45 11.94
N GLN A 243 6.69 -1.05 12.38
CA GLN A 243 6.50 -1.48 13.79
C GLN A 243 6.51 -2.99 13.99
N PHE A 244 6.88 -3.75 12.96
CA PHE A 244 6.96 -5.21 13.01
C PHE A 244 7.92 -5.66 14.09
N ARG A 245 7.51 -6.66 14.87
CA ARG A 245 8.35 -7.33 15.85
C ARG A 245 8.62 -8.75 15.40
N THR A 246 9.79 -9.26 15.76
CA THR A 246 10.14 -10.66 15.51
C THR A 246 9.21 -11.57 16.29
N PHE A 247 8.81 -12.67 15.65
CA PHE A 247 8.13 -13.79 16.25
C PHE A 247 8.95 -15.05 15.98
N SER A 248 9.31 -15.76 17.05
CA SER A 248 10.21 -16.92 16.99
C SER A 248 9.50 -18.25 16.73
N GLY A 249 8.16 -18.25 16.73
CA GLY A 249 7.36 -19.47 16.64
C GLY A 249 6.99 -20.05 18.00
N ALA A 250 7.32 -19.39 19.12
CA ALA A 250 7.07 -19.90 20.45
C ALA A 250 5.63 -19.65 20.92
N ALA A 251 5.05 -20.61 21.65
CA ALA A 251 3.66 -20.54 22.11
C ALA A 251 3.42 -19.39 23.11
N ASP A 252 4.40 -19.05 23.94
CA ASP A 252 4.31 -17.93 24.89
C ASP A 252 4.33 -16.55 24.21
N GLU A 253 4.68 -16.48 22.92
CA GLU A 253 4.62 -15.26 22.11
C GLU A 253 3.26 -15.07 21.40
N VAL A 254 2.37 -16.07 21.44
CA VAL A 254 1.01 -15.99 20.84
C VAL A 254 0.22 -14.76 21.28
N PRO A 255 0.23 -14.34 22.56
CA PRO A 255 -0.46 -13.12 22.98
C PRO A 255 0.00 -11.87 22.22
N ASN A 256 1.26 -11.80 21.78
CA ASN A 256 1.77 -10.67 20.98
C ASN A 256 1.17 -10.65 19.57
N LEU A 257 0.96 -11.83 18.97
CA LEU A 257 0.29 -11.96 17.66
C LEU A 257 -1.16 -11.48 17.75
N VAL A 258 -1.86 -11.89 18.81
CA VAL A 258 -3.24 -11.44 19.07
C VAL A 258 -3.27 -9.94 19.31
N ASP A 259 -2.39 -9.41 20.15
CA ASP A 259 -2.30 -7.96 20.42
C ASP A 259 -2.04 -7.17 19.14
N ALA A 260 -1.16 -7.64 18.25
CA ALA A 260 -0.91 -7.00 16.96
C ALA A 260 -2.20 -6.92 16.12
N VAL A 261 -2.96 -8.01 15.97
CA VAL A 261 -4.24 -8.00 15.23
C VAL A 261 -5.29 -7.07 15.85
N ILE A 262 -5.37 -7.02 17.19
CA ILE A 262 -6.36 -6.22 17.91
C ILE A 262 -6.03 -4.72 17.90
N THR A 263 -4.75 -4.39 18.08
CA THR A 263 -4.25 -3.01 18.19
C THR A 263 -4.02 -2.35 16.85
N ASN A 264 -3.82 -3.14 15.78
CA ASN A 264 -3.82 -2.60 14.43
C ASN A 264 -5.13 -1.84 14.17
N ASP A 265 -5.01 -0.86 13.28
CA ASP A 265 -6.16 -0.26 12.61
C ASP A 265 -7.13 -1.40 12.17
N PRO A 266 -8.45 -1.19 12.17
CA PRO A 266 -9.44 -2.28 12.05
C PRO A 266 -9.56 -2.85 10.61
N TYR A 267 -8.44 -3.33 10.06
CA TYR A 267 -8.29 -3.97 8.77
C TYR A 267 -8.98 -5.33 8.76
N PHE A 268 -8.68 -6.16 9.76
CA PHE A 268 -9.15 -7.54 9.87
C PHE A 268 -10.62 -7.64 10.27
N PRO A 269 -11.43 -8.51 9.63
CA PRO A 269 -12.78 -8.82 10.09
C PRO A 269 -12.81 -9.17 11.57
N ARG A 270 -13.84 -8.68 12.29
CA ARG A 270 -13.99 -8.91 13.73
C ARG A 270 -15.11 -9.88 14.11
N GLN A 271 -15.99 -10.22 13.18
CA GLN A 271 -17.13 -11.09 13.44
C GLN A 271 -17.72 -11.67 12.15
N GLY A 272 -18.65 -12.63 12.30
CA GLY A 272 -19.47 -13.15 11.23
C GLY A 272 -18.70 -13.96 10.17
N ILE A 273 -19.29 -14.07 8.98
CA ILE A 273 -18.79 -14.92 7.89
C ILE A 273 -17.38 -14.50 7.44
N LEU A 274 -17.08 -13.19 7.44
CA LEU A 274 -15.76 -12.69 7.05
C LEU A 274 -14.67 -13.11 8.04
N LEU A 275 -14.94 -13.07 9.35
CA LEU A 275 -14.00 -13.60 10.35
C LEU A 275 -13.80 -15.10 10.19
N GLY A 276 -14.88 -15.84 9.93
CA GLY A 276 -14.83 -17.28 9.63
C GLY A 276 -13.89 -17.57 8.46
N GLY A 277 -14.13 -16.95 7.30
CA GLY A 277 -13.30 -17.15 6.11
C GLY A 277 -11.84 -16.73 6.29
N MET A 278 -11.57 -15.67 7.06
CA MET A 278 -10.21 -15.28 7.42
C MET A 278 -9.52 -16.37 8.26
N ILE A 279 -10.18 -16.86 9.31
CA ILE A 279 -9.61 -17.90 10.19
C ILE A 279 -9.39 -19.21 9.43
N ASP A 280 -10.35 -19.62 8.61
CA ASP A 280 -10.26 -20.85 7.83
C ASP A 280 -9.09 -20.77 6.84
N SER A 281 -8.92 -19.62 6.17
CA SER A 281 -7.78 -19.39 5.28
C SER A 281 -6.44 -19.32 6.02
N TYR A 282 -6.42 -18.78 7.23
CA TYR A 282 -5.23 -18.75 8.06
C TYR A 282 -4.78 -20.18 8.38
N ILE A 283 -5.68 -21.01 8.92
CA ILE A 283 -5.37 -22.40 9.27
C ILE A 283 -4.93 -23.19 8.03
N ALA A 284 -5.65 -23.07 6.90
CA ALA A 284 -5.30 -23.77 5.67
C ALA A 284 -3.89 -23.42 5.16
N GLU A 285 -3.49 -22.14 5.23
CA GLU A 285 -2.13 -21.73 4.84
C GLU A 285 -1.07 -22.23 5.85
N VAL A 286 -1.36 -22.20 7.16
CA VAL A 286 -0.46 -22.78 8.16
C VAL A 286 -0.25 -24.27 7.92
N GLU A 287 -1.30 -25.02 7.61
CA GLU A 287 -1.21 -26.44 7.25
C GLU A 287 -0.33 -26.66 6.03
N ALA A 288 -0.48 -25.83 5.00
CA ALA A 288 0.36 -25.86 3.80
C ALA A 288 1.84 -25.55 4.10
N ILE A 289 2.12 -24.61 5.03
CA ILE A 289 3.48 -24.28 5.48
C ILE A 289 4.09 -25.40 6.33
N ALA A 290 3.29 -26.08 7.15
CA ALA A 290 3.75 -27.14 8.06
C ALA A 290 4.00 -28.48 7.34
N ALA A 291 3.25 -28.78 6.27
CA ALA A 291 3.31 -30.06 5.57
C ALA A 291 4.72 -30.48 5.09
N PRO A 292 5.56 -29.59 4.52
CA PRO A 292 6.93 -29.92 4.13
C PRO A 292 7.87 -30.16 5.31
N ASN A 293 7.58 -29.57 6.48
CA ASN A 293 8.52 -29.44 7.59
C ASN A 293 8.21 -30.38 8.78
N LYS A 294 7.07 -31.09 8.78
CA LYS A 294 6.60 -31.96 9.89
C LYS A 294 6.60 -31.28 11.27
N THR A 295 6.36 -29.98 11.30
CA THR A 295 6.41 -29.16 12.52
C THR A 295 5.06 -29.17 13.23
N ALA A 296 4.80 -30.21 14.03
CA ALA A 296 3.59 -30.29 14.88
C ALA A 296 3.41 -29.06 15.80
N ASP A 297 4.52 -28.42 16.16
CA ASP A 297 4.54 -27.22 17.00
C ASP A 297 3.89 -26.01 16.32
N ILE A 298 4.05 -25.85 15.00
CA ILE A 298 3.47 -24.72 14.24
C ILE A 298 1.94 -24.78 14.27
N LEU A 299 1.35 -25.95 14.05
CA LEU A 299 -0.11 -26.12 14.08
C LEU A 299 -0.67 -25.85 15.47
N THR A 300 0.03 -26.31 16.51
CA THR A 300 -0.36 -26.04 17.90
C THR A 300 -0.40 -24.54 18.19
N VAL A 301 0.66 -23.82 17.80
CA VAL A 301 0.77 -22.37 17.98
C VAL A 301 -0.30 -21.62 17.18
N ALA A 302 -0.61 -22.07 15.95
CA ALA A 302 -1.66 -21.47 15.13
C ALA A 302 -3.07 -21.67 15.70
N HIS A 303 -3.37 -22.85 16.23
CA HIS A 303 -4.64 -23.12 16.90
C HIS A 303 -4.79 -22.32 18.20
N ASP A 304 -3.71 -22.17 18.97
CA ASP A 304 -3.70 -21.32 20.16
C ASP A 304 -3.95 -19.85 19.79
N PHE A 305 -3.27 -19.34 18.76
CA PHE A 305 -3.52 -18.01 18.21
C PHE A 305 -4.98 -17.80 17.81
N VAL A 306 -5.58 -18.72 17.06
CA VAL A 306 -7.00 -18.60 16.66
C VAL A 306 -7.93 -18.61 17.86
N THR A 307 -7.65 -19.46 18.85
CA THR A 307 -8.46 -19.55 20.07
C THR A 307 -8.41 -18.25 20.87
N GLN A 308 -7.20 -17.73 21.10
CA GLN A 308 -7.01 -16.49 21.84
C GLN A 308 -7.54 -15.26 21.08
N LEU A 309 -7.39 -15.22 19.75
CA LEU A 309 -7.93 -14.14 18.92
C LEU A 309 -9.46 -14.09 18.99
N ARG A 310 -10.14 -15.23 18.88
CA ARG A 310 -11.61 -15.30 19.02
C ARG A 310 -12.05 -14.79 20.39
N PHE A 311 -11.40 -15.25 21.46
CA PHE A 311 -11.69 -14.79 22.80
C PHE A 311 -11.51 -13.27 22.95
N ALA A 312 -10.41 -12.72 22.44
CA ALA A 312 -10.15 -11.27 22.49
C ALA A 312 -11.17 -10.44 21.71
N LEU A 313 -11.63 -10.94 20.56
CA LEU A 313 -12.66 -10.28 19.75
C LEU A 313 -14.04 -10.33 20.43
N ASP A 314 -14.40 -11.45 21.05
CA ASP A 314 -15.66 -11.59 21.78
C ASP A 314 -15.71 -10.63 22.99
N VAL A 315 -14.64 -10.57 23.78
CA VAL A 315 -14.52 -9.63 24.92
C VAL A 315 -14.63 -8.18 24.45
N SER A 316 -14.00 -7.84 23.32
CA SER A 316 -14.06 -6.49 22.74
C SER A 316 -15.44 -6.11 22.21
N SER A 317 -16.28 -7.08 21.85
CA SER A 317 -17.65 -6.86 21.36
C SER A 317 -18.69 -6.69 22.47
N ALA A 318 -18.34 -7.09 23.70
CA ALA A 318 -19.20 -7.00 24.89
C ALA A 318 -19.03 -5.67 25.68
N LEU A 319 -18.08 -4.83 25.27
CA LEU A 319 -17.77 -3.51 25.85
C LEU A 319 -18.31 -2.38 24.96
#